data_AF-A0A800G4R1-F1
#
_entry.id   AF-A0A800G4R1-F1
#
_cell.length_a   1.000
_cell.length_b   1.000
_cell.length_c   1.000
_cell.angle_alpha   90.00
_cell.angle_beta   90.00
_cell.angle_gamma   90.00
#
_symmetry.space_group_name_H-M   'P 1'
#
loop_
_entity.id
_entity.type
_entity.pdbx_description
1 polymer ?
#
loop_
_entity_poly.entity_id
_entity_poly.type
_entity_poly.pdbx_seq_one_letter_code
_entity_poly.pdbx_strand_id
1 'polypeptide(L)' 'MKIDEIDSKTDSELAYDLGQMRKELFDLRFSAVAGSSSNTAQIKVIRRSIARVHTVLHERRSGIHGKAPKQ' A
#
# COMPACT_ATOMS: atom_id res chain seq x y z
N MET A 1 0.58 3.60 -7.08
CA MET A 1 -0.25 4.53 -6.30
C MET A 1 0.49 5.84 -6.09
N LYS A 2 -0.14 6.96 -6.49
CA LYS A 2 0.39 8.30 -6.22
C LYS A 2 0.02 8.71 -4.79
N ILE A 3 0.78 9.64 -4.22
CA ILE A 3 0.56 10.12 -2.84
C ILE A 3 -0.79 10.85 -2.73
N ASP A 4 -1.17 11.58 -3.77
CA ASP A 4 -2.43 12.34 -3.81
C ASP A 4 -3.66 11.44 -3.65
N GLU A 5 -3.64 10.25 -4.25
CA GLU A 5 -4.71 9.25 -4.15
C GLU A 5 -4.79 8.60 -2.76
N ILE A 6 -3.68 8.55 -2.02
CA ILE A 6 -3.62 8.00 -0.67
C ILE A 6 -4.14 9.05 0.32
N ASP A 7 -3.85 10.33 0.08
CA ASP A 7 -4.33 11.42 0.93
C ASP A 7 -5.82 11.73 0.78
N SER A 8 -6.41 11.44 -0.38
CA SER A 8 -7.86 11.60 -0.58
C SER A 8 -8.69 10.54 0.14
N LYS A 9 -8.16 9.32 0.33
CA LYS A 9 -8.88 8.18 0.92
C LYS A 9 -8.99 8.26 2.44
N THR A 10 -10.04 7.65 2.98
CA THR A 10 -10.26 7.52 4.44
C THR A 10 -9.34 6.47 5.06
N ASP A 11 -9.16 6.49 6.38
CA ASP A 11 -8.31 5.51 7.07
C ASP A 11 -8.84 4.07 6.92
N SER A 12 -10.15 3.91 6.83
CA SER A 12 -10.82 2.61 6.61
C SER A 12 -10.61 2.09 5.19
N GLU A 13 -10.70 2.93 4.17
CA GLU A 13 -10.40 2.58 2.79
C GLU A 13 -8.92 2.21 2.60
N LEU A 14 -8.01 2.94 3.23
CA LEU A 14 -6.58 2.64 3.20
C LEU A 14 -6.25 1.29 3.86
N ALA A 15 -6.95 0.94 4.94
CA ALA A 15 -6.80 -0.36 5.58
C ALA A 15 -7.32 -1.50 4.69
N TYR A 16 -8.43 -1.29 3.98
CA TYR A 16 -8.96 -2.23 3.00
C TYR A 16 -7.98 -2.44 1.83
N ASP A 17 -7.50 -1.35 1.23
CA ASP A 17 -6.52 -1.38 0.14
C ASP A 17 -5.22 -2.08 0.55
N LEU A 18 -4.75 -1.86 1.79
CA LEU A 18 -3.59 -2.57 2.34
C LEU A 18 -3.80 -4.10 2.36
N GLY A 19 -5.02 -4.54 2.67
CA GLY A 19 -5.38 -5.96 2.63
C GLY A 19 -5.28 -6.53 1.21
N GLN A 20 -5.85 -5.81 0.22
CA GLN A 20 -5.79 -6.22 -1.18
C GLN A 20 -4.35 -6.25 -1.70
N MET A 21 -3.57 -5.19 -1.45
CA MET A 21 -2.18 -5.11 -1.88
C MET A 21 -1.28 -6.21 -1.27
N ARG A 22 -1.56 -6.62 -0.02
CA ARG A 22 -0.83 -7.73 0.61
C ARG A 22 -1.16 -9.06 -0.04
N LYS A 23 -2.43 -9.30 -0.38
CA LYS A 23 -2.85 -10.51 -1.09
C LYS A 23 -2.20 -10.57 -2.48
N GLU A 24 -2.26 -9.48 -3.24
CA GLU A 24 -1.62 -9.40 -4.55
C GLU A 24 -0.09 -9.59 -4.47
N LEU A 25 0.55 -9.04 -3.44
CA LEU A 25 1.98 -9.27 -3.20
C LEU A 25 2.30 -10.74 -2.89
N PHE A 26 1.41 -11.43 -2.17
CA PHE A 26 1.54 -12.86 -1.89
C PHE A 26 1.43 -13.68 -3.18
N ASP A 27 0.41 -13.41 -4.00
CA ASP A 27 0.19 -14.09 -5.27
C ASP A 27 1.37 -13.88 -6.23
N LEU A 28 1.88 -12.64 -6.35
CA LEU A 28 3.05 -12.36 -7.18
C LEU A 28 4.32 -13.03 -6.67
N ARG A 29 4.49 -13.16 -5.35
CA ARG A 29 5.62 -13.91 -4.76
C ARG A 29 5.48 -15.40 -5.03
N PHE A 30 4.26 -15.93 -4.94
CA PHE A 30 3.98 -17.32 -5.24
C PHE A 30 4.27 -17.64 -6.72
N SER A 31 3.78 -16.80 -7.64
CA SER A 31 4.08 -16.93 -9.08
C SER A 31 5.57 -16.76 -9.39
N ALA A 32 6.29 -15.91 -8.65
CA ALA A 32 7.75 -15.76 -8.80
C ALA A 32 8.53 -17.01 -8.42
N VAL A 33 8.09 -17.72 -7.36
CA VAL A 33 8.70 -18.99 -6.95
C VAL A 33 8.27 -20.13 -7.88
N ALA A 34 7.03 -20.12 -8.38
CA ALA A 34 6.49 -21.13 -9.28
C ALA A 34 7.11 -21.13 -10.70
N GLY A 35 7.99 -20.17 -11.02
CA GLY A 35 8.73 -20.14 -12.29
C GLY A 35 7.92 -19.67 -13.50
N SER A 36 6.65 -19.30 -13.34
CA SER A 36 5.84 -18.68 -14.38
C SER A 36 6.17 -17.19 -14.47
N SER A 37 6.87 -16.77 -15.52
CA SER A 37 7.18 -15.37 -15.93
C SER A 37 6.66 -14.28 -14.97
N SER A 38 7.34 -14.08 -13.85
CA SER A 38 6.85 -13.16 -12.83
C SER A 38 7.26 -11.74 -13.17
N ASN A 39 6.31 -10.81 -13.11
CA ASN A 39 6.58 -9.41 -13.32
C ASN A 39 7.25 -8.84 -12.05
N THR A 40 8.52 -9.17 -11.82
CA THR A 40 9.27 -8.84 -10.59
C THR A 40 9.31 -7.32 -10.32
N ALA A 41 9.17 -6.49 -11.37
CA ALA A 41 9.01 -5.05 -11.26
C ALA A 41 7.76 -4.66 -10.44
N GLN A 42 6.63 -5.37 -10.63
CA GLN A 42 5.38 -5.12 -9.90
C GLN A 42 5.52 -5.38 -8.40
N ILE A 43 6.30 -6.40 -8.00
CA ILE A 43 6.59 -6.68 -6.58
C ILE A 43 7.23 -5.44 -5.90
N LYS A 44 8.12 -4.74 -6.60
CA LYS A 44 8.76 -3.51 -6.09
C LYS A 44 7.76 -2.35 -6.00
N VAL A 45 6.86 -2.21 -6.96
CA VAL A 45 5.83 -1.17 -7.00
C VAL A 45 4.81 -1.35 -5.88
N ILE A 46 4.31 -2.57 -5.69
CA ILE A 46 3.33 -2.88 -4.64
C ILE A 46 3.95 -2.68 -3.25
N ARG A 47 5.18 -3.15 -3.03
CA ARG A 47 5.90 -2.94 -1.77
C ARG A 47 6.06 -1.46 -1.42
N ARG A 48 6.41 -0.63 -2.41
CA ARG A 48 6.51 0.84 -2.23
C ARG A 48 5.15 1.46 -1.95
N SER A 49 4.09 0.97 -2.57
CA SER A 49 2.74 1.49 -2.33
C SER A 49 2.25 1.15 -0.93
N ILE A 50 2.47 -0.09 -0.46
CA ILE A 50 2.20 -0.50 0.94
C ILE A 50 2.95 0.40 1.93
N ALA A 51 4.23 0.66 1.70
CA ALA A 51 5.03 1.53 2.56
C ALA A 51 4.49 2.96 2.62
N ARG A 52 4.06 3.51 1.47
CA ARG A 52 3.44 4.86 1.42
C ARG A 52 2.14 4.92 2.22
N VAL A 53 1.27 3.93 2.10
CA VAL A 53 0.01 3.89 2.87
C VAL A 53 0.29 3.82 4.36
N HIS A 54 1.24 2.96 4.79
CA HIS A 54 1.67 2.92 6.19
C HIS A 54 2.25 4.24 6.69
N THR A 55 2.99 4.95 5.84
CA THR A 55 3.56 6.26 6.19
C THR A 55 2.44 7.27 6.42
N VAL A 56 1.46 7.36 5.52
CA VAL A 56 0.33 8.29 5.67
C VAL A 56 -0.53 7.97 6.90
N LEU A 57 -0.81 6.68 7.16
CA LEU A 57 -1.52 6.27 8.38
C LEU A 57 -0.74 6.64 9.66
N HIS A 58 0.60 6.53 9.62
CA HIS A 58 1.44 6.95 10.73
C HIS A 58 1.45 8.47 10.90
N GLU A 59 1.58 9.23 9.80
CA GLU A 59 1.49 10.69 9.80
C GLU A 59 0.17 11.18 10.40
N ARG A 60 -0.96 10.59 9.97
CA ARG A 60 -2.31 10.89 10.49
C ARG A 60 -2.45 10.59 11.97
N ARG A 61 -1.86 9.47 12.45
CA ARG A 61 -1.86 9.11 13.87
C ARG A 61 -0.99 10.03 14.71
N SER A 62 0.18 10.41 14.19
CA SER A 62 1.18 11.21 14.91
C SER A 62 0.95 12.72 14.77
N GLY A 63 -0.02 13.16 13.97
CA GLY A 63 -0.32 14.58 13.73
C GLY A 63 0.79 15.33 12.99
N ILE A 64 1.69 14.60 12.33
CA ILE A 64 2.83 15.16 11.60
C ILE A 64 2.33 15.66 10.24
N HIS A 65 2.86 16.80 9.76
CA HIS A 65 2.43 17.46 8.52
C HIS A 65 0.99 18.02 8.53
N GLY A 66 0.36 18.20 9.70
CA GLY A 66 -0.99 18.77 9.80
C GLY A 66 -2.10 17.85 9.24
N LYS A 67 -1.78 16.58 9.00
CA LYS A 67 -2.76 15.57 8.58
C LYS A 67 -3.56 15.10 9.79
N ALA A 68 -4.83 15.46 9.83
CA ALA A 68 -5.78 14.92 10.79
C ALA A 68 -6.26 13.52 10.35
N PRO A 69 -6.59 12.62 11.29
CA PRO A 69 -7.23 11.34 10.96
C PRO A 69 -8.53 11.61 10.22
N LYS A 70 -8.70 10.96 9.06
CA LYS A 70 -9.91 11.04 8.25
C LYS A 70 -10.73 9.78 8.54
N GLN A 71 -11.81 9.94 9.31
CA GLN A 71 -12.77 8.87 9.59
C GLN A 71 -13.58 8.51 8.34
#